data_AF-A0A9P6XU56-F1
#
_entry.id   AF-A0A9P6XU56-F1
#
_cell.length_a   1.000
_cell.length_b   1.000
_cell.length_c   1.000
_cell.angle_alpha   90.00
_cell.angle_beta   90.00
_cell.angle_gamma   90.00
#
_symmetry.space_group_name_H-M   'P 1'
#
loop_
_entity.id
_entity.type
_entity.pdbx_description
1 polymer ?
#
loop_
_entity_poly.entity_id
_entity_poly.type
_entity_poly.pdbx_seq_one_letter_code
_entity_poly.pdbx_strand_id
1 'polypeptide(L)'
;MEPEIAPHPASTEVVDFADWASNATSVLDISLVQPQKGNEDSTEPIKATSFNPDFTYPIFGDHETIFGYKDLSIKLQYTSGSLVPYLKVDYSSKYNGSYPIDNITKVLNEHLPKMYLTNQDSFIDSVKTDHVQFKPIGEKIHEYTREVKHGNEYFEIYKSSFSSQKFREYHARMKIFVLLFIEGGSYIEDDDEKWEIFTM
;
A
#
# COMPACT_ATOMS: atom_id res chain seq x y z
N MET A 1 -54.34 -11.01 23.25
CA MET A 1 -53.04 -11.09 22.55
C MET A 1 -53.33 -10.81 21.09
N GLU A 2 -53.02 -9.62 20.63
CA GLU A 2 -53.16 -9.24 19.23
C GLU A 2 -52.09 -9.98 18.41
N PRO A 3 -52.42 -10.53 17.23
CA PRO A 3 -51.45 -11.23 16.41
C PRO A 3 -50.45 -10.25 15.79
N GLU A 4 -49.17 -10.56 15.90
CA GLU A 4 -48.07 -9.81 15.30
C GLU A 4 -48.17 -9.94 13.77
N ILE A 5 -48.54 -8.84 13.09
CA ILE A 5 -48.71 -8.80 11.64
C ILE A 5 -47.30 -8.75 11.02
N ALA A 6 -46.95 -9.77 10.23
CA ALA A 6 -45.71 -9.77 9.48
C ALA A 6 -45.63 -8.52 8.57
N PRO A 7 -44.48 -7.83 8.49
CA PRO A 7 -44.35 -6.61 7.70
C PRO A 7 -44.71 -6.85 6.23
N HIS A 8 -45.46 -5.91 5.66
CA HIS A 8 -45.95 -5.99 4.28
C HIS A 8 -44.76 -6.05 3.29
N PRO A 9 -44.78 -6.87 2.23
CA PRO A 9 -43.66 -7.02 1.28
C PRO A 9 -43.28 -5.74 0.49
N ALA A 10 -44.02 -4.65 0.68
CA ALA A 10 -43.73 -3.33 0.11
C ALA A 10 -42.98 -2.40 1.10
N SER A 11 -42.73 -2.83 2.34
CA SER A 11 -41.90 -2.12 3.31
C SER A 11 -40.41 -2.51 3.20
N THR A 12 -40.01 -3.19 2.13
CA THR A 12 -38.61 -3.47 1.85
C THR A 12 -37.90 -2.14 1.57
N GLU A 13 -37.03 -1.73 2.49
CA GLU A 13 -36.10 -0.63 2.22
C GLU A 13 -35.23 -1.01 1.03
N VAL A 14 -35.26 -0.18 -0.03
CA VAL A 14 -34.31 -0.30 -1.12
C VAL A 14 -32.95 0.08 -0.55
N VAL A 15 -32.08 -0.91 -0.36
CA VAL A 15 -30.71 -0.67 0.06
C VAL A 15 -30.01 0.06 -1.09
N ASP A 16 -29.59 1.30 -0.86
CA ASP A 16 -28.70 1.98 -1.79
C ASP A 16 -27.31 1.33 -1.70
N PHE A 17 -26.98 0.52 -2.70
CA PHE A 17 -25.70 -0.16 -2.79
C PHE A 17 -24.55 0.75 -3.22
N ALA A 18 -24.83 1.95 -3.73
CA ALA A 18 -23.79 2.89 -4.15
C ALA A 18 -22.89 3.30 -2.97
N ASP A 19 -23.48 3.54 -1.79
CA ASP A 19 -22.75 3.86 -0.56
C ASP A 19 -21.79 2.74 -0.10
N TRP A 20 -22.05 1.50 -0.50
CA TRP A 20 -21.28 0.33 -0.08
C TRP A 20 -20.21 -0.06 -1.11
N ALA A 21 -20.15 0.61 -2.25
CA ALA A 21 -19.21 0.36 -3.33
C ALA A 21 -18.21 1.51 -3.42
N SER A 22 -16.94 1.20 -3.19
CA SER A 22 -15.84 2.18 -3.26
C SER A 22 -14.94 1.89 -4.45
N ASN A 23 -14.56 2.92 -5.20
CA ASN A 23 -13.52 2.79 -6.22
C ASN A 23 -12.16 2.53 -5.54
N ALA A 24 -11.57 1.36 -5.78
CA ALA A 24 -10.33 0.88 -5.17
C ALA A 24 -9.16 1.85 -5.37
N THR A 25 -9.01 2.38 -6.59
CA THR A 25 -7.97 3.35 -6.97
C THR A 25 -8.05 4.63 -6.14
N SER A 26 -9.27 5.07 -5.81
CA SER A 26 -9.52 6.28 -5.02
C SER A 26 -9.33 6.08 -3.51
N VAL A 27 -9.66 4.90 -2.99
CA VAL A 27 -9.60 4.62 -1.54
C VAL A 27 -8.27 4.04 -1.07
N LEU A 28 -7.42 3.56 -1.99
CA LEU A 28 -6.06 3.12 -1.71
C LEU A 28 -5.09 4.32 -1.76
N ASP A 29 -4.68 4.79 -0.57
CA ASP A 29 -3.64 5.78 -0.38
C ASP A 29 -2.30 5.09 -0.11
N ILE A 30 -1.31 5.40 -0.93
CA ILE A 30 0.05 4.88 -0.80
C ILE A 30 0.93 6.01 -0.31
N SER A 31 1.78 5.78 0.68
CA SER A 31 2.73 6.80 1.14
C SER A 31 4.15 6.28 1.32
N LEU A 32 5.14 7.08 0.91
CA LEU A 32 6.53 6.93 1.35
C LEU A 32 6.78 7.83 2.55
N VAL A 33 7.27 7.24 3.64
CA VAL A 33 7.32 7.87 4.96
C VAL A 33 8.76 7.95 5.46
N GLN A 34 9.16 9.16 5.87
CA GLN A 34 10.48 9.46 6.44
C GLN A 34 10.32 10.26 7.74
N PRO A 35 11.34 10.34 8.61
CA PRO A 35 11.29 11.22 9.77
C PRO A 35 11.10 12.69 9.38
N GLN A 36 10.28 13.42 10.13
CA GLN A 36 10.13 14.86 9.93
C GLN A 36 11.38 15.58 10.45
N LYS A 37 12.09 16.32 9.57
CA LYS A 37 13.24 17.13 9.98
C LYS A 37 12.76 18.38 10.74
N GLY A 38 13.07 18.46 12.03
CA GLY A 38 13.17 19.73 12.77
C GLY A 38 11.85 20.41 13.19
N ASN A 39 11.10 19.80 14.11
CA ASN A 39 10.32 20.59 15.07
C ASN A 39 10.11 19.79 16.35
N GLU A 40 10.73 20.20 17.46
CA GLU A 40 10.54 19.58 18.78
C GLU A 40 9.06 19.68 19.25
N ASP A 41 8.29 20.59 18.64
CA ASP A 41 6.86 20.82 18.89
C ASP A 41 5.91 20.13 17.87
N SER A 42 6.42 19.36 16.89
CA SER A 42 5.55 18.63 15.95
C SER A 42 4.86 17.46 16.66
N THR A 43 3.53 17.43 16.62
CA THR A 43 2.75 16.28 17.10
C THR A 43 2.92 15.05 16.21
N GLU A 44 3.44 15.23 14.99
CA GLU A 44 3.71 14.14 14.04
C GLU A 44 5.22 13.97 13.83
N PRO A 45 5.80 12.82 14.23
CA PRO A 45 7.25 12.57 14.14
C PRO A 45 7.71 12.20 12.72
N ILE A 46 6.78 12.09 11.77
CA ILE A 46 7.01 11.56 10.43
C ILE A 46 6.43 12.50 9.38
N LYS A 47 7.05 12.51 8.20
CA LYS A 47 6.57 13.17 7.00
C LYS A 47 6.21 12.10 5.97
N ALA A 48 4.95 12.09 5.55
CA ALA A 48 4.45 11.22 4.48
C ALA A 48 4.36 11.98 3.15
N THR A 49 4.74 11.31 2.06
CA THR A 49 4.45 11.74 0.70
C THR A 49 3.48 10.73 0.10
N SER A 50 2.21 11.12 0.00
CA SER A 50 1.12 10.28 -0.49
C SER A 50 0.88 10.42 -1.98
N PHE A 51 0.42 9.34 -2.59
CA PHE A 51 -0.05 9.23 -3.97
C PHE A 51 -1.03 8.06 -4.09
N ASN A 52 -1.81 8.06 -5.16
CA ASN A 52 -2.75 6.98 -5.47
C ASN A 52 -2.17 6.07 -6.56
N PRO A 53 -2.58 4.80 -6.63
CA PRO A 53 -2.27 3.96 -7.77
C PRO A 53 -2.93 4.49 -9.04
N ASP A 54 -2.41 4.09 -10.20
CA ASP A 54 -3.06 4.31 -11.49
C ASP A 54 -4.00 3.14 -11.83
N PHE A 55 -3.65 1.94 -11.36
CA PHE A 55 -4.38 0.71 -11.61
C PHE A 55 -4.56 -0.08 -10.32
N THR A 56 -5.73 -0.68 -10.16
CA THR A 56 -6.06 -1.60 -9.07
C THR A 56 -6.78 -2.85 -9.55
N TYR A 57 -7.10 -2.95 -10.84
CA TYR A 57 -7.75 -4.12 -11.43
C TYR A 57 -7.00 -5.44 -11.25
N PRO A 58 -5.65 -5.52 -11.21
CA PRO A 58 -4.96 -6.78 -10.96
C PRO A 58 -5.14 -7.31 -9.52
N ILE A 59 -5.64 -6.45 -8.61
CA ILE A 59 -5.80 -6.73 -7.18
C ILE A 59 -7.28 -6.86 -6.82
N PHE A 60 -8.12 -5.92 -7.28
CA PHE A 60 -9.54 -5.84 -6.92
C PHE A 60 -10.49 -6.17 -8.08
N GLY A 61 -9.97 -6.71 -9.18
CA GLY A 61 -10.74 -7.13 -10.36
C GLY A 61 -11.08 -5.98 -11.32
N ASP A 62 -11.56 -6.34 -12.51
CA ASP A 62 -11.71 -5.44 -13.68
C ASP A 62 -12.53 -4.17 -13.43
N HIS A 63 -13.41 -4.16 -12.43
CA HIS A 63 -14.23 -3.01 -12.08
C HIS A 63 -13.58 -2.07 -11.06
N GLU A 64 -12.42 -2.43 -10.50
CA GLU A 64 -11.70 -1.63 -9.51
C GLU A 64 -12.60 -1.15 -8.37
N THR A 65 -13.50 -2.02 -7.93
CA THR A 65 -14.56 -1.69 -6.98
C THR A 65 -14.49 -2.64 -5.80
N ILE A 66 -14.53 -2.06 -4.60
CA ILE A 66 -14.56 -2.80 -3.33
C ILE A 66 -15.95 -2.62 -2.73
N PHE A 67 -16.64 -3.74 -2.50
CA PHE A 67 -17.98 -3.78 -1.95
C PHE A 67 -18.01 -4.16 -0.47
N GLY A 68 -18.90 -3.51 0.27
CA GLY A 68 -19.30 -3.87 1.63
C GLY A 68 -18.82 -2.93 2.73
N TYR A 69 -18.25 -1.77 2.37
CA TYR A 69 -17.66 -0.83 3.32
C TYR A 69 -18.07 0.61 3.01
N LYS A 70 -18.56 1.33 4.03
CA LYS A 70 -18.81 2.78 3.95
C LYS A 70 -17.59 3.55 4.43
N ASP A 71 -17.33 4.69 3.81
CA ASP A 71 -16.18 5.57 4.10
C ASP A 71 -14.86 4.80 4.14
N LEU A 72 -14.68 3.87 3.19
CA LEU A 72 -13.51 3.01 3.14
C LEU A 72 -12.25 3.84 2.89
N SER A 73 -11.22 3.60 3.71
CA SER A 73 -9.87 4.13 3.53
C SER A 73 -8.85 3.02 3.73
N ILE A 74 -8.02 2.79 2.72
CA ILE A 74 -6.92 1.82 2.76
C ILE A 74 -5.62 2.61 2.72
N LYS A 75 -4.87 2.62 3.81
CA LYS A 75 -3.56 3.25 3.89
C LYS A 75 -2.48 2.19 3.79
N LEU A 76 -1.69 2.25 2.73
CA LEU A 76 -0.53 1.40 2.50
C LEU A 76 0.73 2.25 2.53
N GLN A 77 1.35 2.33 3.70
CA GLN A 77 2.52 3.17 3.93
C GLN A 77 3.80 2.34 3.91
N TYR A 78 4.89 2.95 3.48
CA TYR A 78 6.20 2.32 3.40
C TYR A 78 7.23 3.21 4.08
N THR A 79 8.19 2.62 4.80
CA THR A 79 9.41 3.35 5.15
C THR A 79 10.14 3.74 3.85
N SER A 80 10.66 4.98 3.76
CA SER A 80 11.17 5.52 2.49
C SER A 80 12.40 4.80 1.95
N GLY A 81 13.21 4.15 2.79
CA GLY A 81 14.41 3.41 2.39
C GLY A 81 14.11 1.93 2.14
N SER A 82 13.93 1.15 3.20
CA SER A 82 13.78 -0.31 3.10
C SER A 82 12.38 -0.79 2.71
N LEU A 83 11.41 0.10 2.51
CA LEU A 83 10.04 -0.24 2.13
C LEU A 83 9.35 -1.20 3.12
N VAL A 84 9.63 -1.12 4.43
CA VAL A 84 8.84 -1.89 5.41
C VAL A 84 7.38 -1.42 5.32
N PRO A 85 6.43 -2.30 4.96
CA PRO A 85 5.06 -1.90 4.74
C PRO A 85 4.28 -1.81 6.05
N TYR A 86 3.35 -0.85 6.10
CA TYR A 86 2.32 -0.70 7.10
C TYR A 86 0.96 -0.63 6.40
N LEU A 87 0.01 -1.46 6.83
CA LEU A 87 -1.33 -1.51 6.29
C LEU A 87 -2.34 -1.14 7.36
N LYS A 88 -3.19 -0.16 7.05
CA LYS A 88 -4.37 0.19 7.84
C LYS A 88 -5.60 0.21 6.93
N VAL A 89 -6.64 -0.49 7.34
CA VAL A 89 -7.95 -0.48 6.67
C VAL A 89 -8.96 0.08 7.66
N ASP A 90 -9.47 1.27 7.37
CA ASP A 90 -10.49 1.96 8.16
C ASP A 90 -11.79 2.05 7.35
N TYR A 91 -12.94 1.99 8.04
CA TYR A 91 -14.27 2.18 7.46
C TYR A 91 -15.25 2.56 8.57
N SER A 92 -16.32 3.30 8.22
CA SER A 92 -17.33 3.72 9.20
C SER A 92 -18.38 2.65 9.48
N SER A 93 -18.66 1.80 8.50
CA SER A 93 -19.64 0.72 8.60
C SER A 93 -19.32 -0.42 7.64
N LYS A 94 -19.72 -1.63 8.02
CA LYS A 94 -19.53 -2.86 7.25
C LYS A 94 -20.88 -3.49 6.94
N TYR A 95 -21.10 -3.85 5.68
CA TYR A 95 -22.36 -4.40 5.22
C TYR A 95 -22.64 -5.75 5.89
N ASN A 96 -23.87 -5.93 6.36
CA ASN A 96 -24.31 -7.11 7.09
C ASN A 96 -25.57 -7.77 6.49
N GLY A 97 -25.91 -7.42 5.24
CA GLY A 97 -27.03 -8.03 4.52
C GLY A 97 -26.65 -9.32 3.80
N SER A 98 -27.43 -9.68 2.78
CA SER A 98 -27.36 -11.00 2.15
C SER A 98 -26.26 -11.17 1.09
N TYR A 99 -25.70 -10.08 0.58
CA TYR A 99 -24.63 -10.12 -0.42
C TYR A 99 -23.25 -10.33 0.21
N PRO A 100 -22.37 -11.12 -0.43
CA PRO A 100 -20.99 -11.25 0.01
C PRO A 100 -20.26 -9.90 -0.09
N ILE A 101 -19.33 -9.68 0.83
CA ILE A 101 -18.47 -8.49 0.87
C ILE A 101 -17.03 -8.87 0.54
N ASP A 102 -16.25 -7.89 0.09
CA ASP A 102 -14.86 -8.14 -0.26
C ASP A 102 -13.97 -8.30 0.96
N ASN A 103 -13.05 -9.26 0.93
CA ASN A 103 -12.06 -9.41 1.99
C ASN A 103 -10.76 -8.70 1.62
N ILE A 104 -10.73 -7.39 1.88
CA ILE A 104 -9.62 -6.49 1.53
C ILE A 104 -8.29 -7.03 2.06
N THR A 105 -8.24 -7.45 3.32
CA THR A 105 -7.01 -7.98 3.93
C THR A 105 -6.54 -9.26 3.25
N LYS A 106 -7.44 -10.19 2.95
CA LYS A 106 -7.08 -11.42 2.23
C LYS A 106 -6.50 -11.09 0.86
N VAL A 107 -7.16 -10.23 0.10
CA VAL A 107 -6.73 -9.81 -1.24
C VAL A 107 -5.33 -9.19 -1.15
N LEU A 108 -5.13 -8.18 -0.29
CA LEU A 108 -3.82 -7.53 -0.16
C LEU A 108 -2.71 -8.47 0.32
N ASN A 109 -3.03 -9.47 1.15
CA ASN A 109 -2.04 -10.46 1.63
C ASN A 109 -1.45 -11.34 0.51
N GLU A 110 -2.12 -11.46 -0.63
CA GLU A 110 -1.61 -12.18 -1.80
C GLU A 110 -0.52 -11.36 -2.53
N HIS A 111 -0.51 -10.04 -2.34
CA HIS A 111 0.39 -9.10 -3.03
C HIS A 111 1.46 -8.49 -2.13
N LEU A 112 1.21 -8.40 -0.82
CA LEU A 112 2.14 -7.89 0.19
C LEU A 112 3.10 -8.99 0.68
N PRO A 113 4.27 -8.63 1.23
CA PRO A 113 5.14 -9.61 1.89
C PRO A 113 4.42 -10.24 3.10
N LYS A 114 4.86 -11.44 3.49
CA LYS A 114 4.28 -12.22 4.60
C LYS A 114 4.17 -11.46 5.93
N MET A 115 4.97 -10.41 6.12
CA MET A 115 4.91 -9.56 7.31
C MET A 115 4.85 -8.08 6.91
N TYR A 116 3.80 -7.41 7.36
CA TYR A 116 3.60 -5.97 7.32
C TYR A 116 3.15 -5.50 8.71
N LEU A 117 3.37 -4.22 9.00
CA LEU A 117 2.98 -3.63 10.29
C LEU A 117 1.51 -3.21 10.24
N THR A 118 0.82 -3.34 11.38
CA THR A 118 -0.58 -2.87 11.56
C THR A 118 -0.73 -1.96 12.77
N ASN A 119 0.34 -1.78 13.54
CA ASN A 119 0.42 -0.87 14.67
C ASN A 119 1.23 0.38 14.27
N GLN A 120 0.63 1.56 14.50
CA GLN A 120 1.21 2.83 14.07
C GLN A 120 2.50 3.19 14.81
N ASP A 121 2.58 2.93 16.12
CA ASP A 121 3.79 3.22 16.91
C ASP A 121 4.98 2.38 16.44
N SER A 122 4.73 1.08 16.19
CA SER A 122 5.72 0.16 15.64
C SER A 122 6.20 0.60 14.25
N PHE A 123 5.31 1.15 13.43
CA PHE A 123 5.68 1.71 12.13
C PHE A 123 6.51 2.97 12.26
N ILE A 124 6.17 3.89 13.17
CA ILE A 124 6.96 5.09 13.44
C ILE A 124 8.38 4.73 13.90
N ASP A 125 8.54 3.72 14.75
CA ASP A 125 9.86 3.23 15.18
C ASP A 125 10.64 2.58 14.03
N SER A 126 9.93 1.88 13.13
CA SER A 126 10.52 1.35 11.90
C SER A 126 11.01 2.46 10.98
N VAL A 127 10.25 3.54 10.79
CA VAL A 127 10.65 4.72 9.99
C VAL A 127 11.93 5.37 10.55
N LYS A 128 12.03 5.52 11.88
CA LYS A 128 13.23 6.07 12.53
C LYS A 128 14.45 5.16 12.35
N THR A 129 14.25 3.86 12.52
CA THR A 129 15.31 2.84 12.36
C THR A 129 15.80 2.81 10.91
N ASP A 130 14.86 2.80 9.97
CA ASP A 130 15.12 2.80 8.53
C ASP A 130 15.99 3.98 8.11
N HIS A 131 15.66 5.19 8.55
CA HIS A 131 16.38 6.41 8.21
C HIS A 131 17.88 6.36 8.57
N VAL A 132 18.24 5.67 9.65
CA VAL A 132 19.62 5.58 10.14
C VAL A 132 20.34 4.36 9.56
N GLN A 133 19.66 3.21 9.54
CA GLN A 133 20.29 1.91 9.29
C GLN A 133 20.19 1.45 7.85
N PHE A 134 19.19 1.89 7.09
CA PHE A 134 19.05 1.46 5.71
C PHE A 134 20.23 1.94 4.87
N LYS A 135 20.71 1.04 4.01
CA LYS A 135 21.68 1.28 2.96
C LYS A 135 21.17 0.58 1.71
N PRO A 136 21.33 1.18 0.52
CA PRO A 136 20.93 0.54 -0.73
C PRO A 136 21.55 -0.85 -0.86
N ILE A 137 20.80 -1.76 -1.46
CA ILE A 137 21.18 -3.17 -1.59
C ILE A 137 21.74 -3.37 -3.00
N GLY A 138 22.89 -4.02 -3.09
CA GLY A 138 23.55 -4.35 -4.35
C GLY A 138 24.88 -3.65 -4.53
N GLU A 139 25.39 -3.71 -5.76
CA GLU A 139 26.60 -3.03 -6.19
C GLU A 139 26.25 -1.63 -6.70
N LYS A 140 26.89 -0.58 -6.16
CA LYS A 140 26.74 0.76 -6.72
C LYS A 140 27.45 0.83 -8.06
N ILE A 141 26.71 1.09 -9.14
CA ILE A 141 27.25 1.15 -10.50
C ILE A 141 27.34 2.57 -11.05
N HIS A 142 26.60 3.51 -10.46
CA HIS A 142 26.58 4.90 -10.89
C HIS A 142 26.17 5.84 -9.74
N GLU A 143 26.59 7.10 -9.84
CA GLU A 143 26.15 8.20 -8.98
C GLU A 143 26.16 9.49 -9.79
N TYR A 144 25.21 10.39 -9.50
CA TYR A 144 25.16 11.70 -10.14
C TYR A 144 24.45 12.73 -9.25
N THR A 145 24.71 14.00 -9.55
CA THR A 145 24.09 15.14 -8.87
C THR A 145 23.25 15.93 -9.87
N ARG A 146 22.04 16.32 -9.46
CA ARG A 146 21.14 17.15 -10.25
C ARG A 146 20.84 18.46 -9.52
N GLU A 147 21.00 19.57 -10.20
CA GLU A 147 20.54 20.87 -9.70
C GLU A 147 19.00 20.90 -9.70
N VAL A 148 18.42 21.27 -8.57
CA VAL A 148 16.97 21.49 -8.39
C VAL A 148 16.72 22.90 -7.86
N LYS A 149 15.45 23.34 -7.89
CA LYS A 149 15.06 24.72 -7.52
C LYS A 149 15.61 25.19 -6.15
N HIS A 150 15.87 24.27 -5.22
CA HIS A 150 16.32 24.56 -3.86
C HIS A 150 17.63 23.86 -3.46
N GLY A 151 18.55 23.65 -4.41
CA GLY A 151 19.87 23.11 -4.13
C GLY A 151 20.23 21.96 -5.06
N ASN A 152 21.01 21.01 -4.54
CA ASN A 152 21.46 19.85 -5.29
C ASN A 152 20.86 18.57 -4.69
N GLU A 153 20.33 17.72 -5.55
CA GLU A 153 19.93 16.35 -5.20
C GLU A 153 21.00 15.37 -5.69
N TYR A 154 21.36 14.42 -4.85
CA TYR A 154 22.33 13.38 -5.14
C TYR A 154 21.60 12.04 -5.29
N PHE A 155 21.93 11.31 -6.35
CA PHE A 155 21.33 10.04 -6.72
C PHE A 155 22.42 8.99 -6.90
N GLU A 156 22.09 7.75 -6.56
CA GLU A 156 22.94 6.58 -6.76
C GLU A 156 22.14 5.50 -7.47
N ILE A 157 22.79 4.69 -8.31
CA ILE A 157 22.15 3.55 -8.97
C ILE A 157 22.86 2.29 -8.50
N TYR A 158 22.07 1.34 -8.01
CA TYR A 158 22.52 0.06 -7.51
C TYR A 158 22.01 -1.07 -8.39
N LYS A 159 22.91 -2.00 -8.73
CA LYS A 159 22.61 -3.24 -9.43
C LYS A 159 22.49 -4.38 -8.42
N SER A 160 21.40 -5.13 -8.50
CA SER A 160 21.12 -6.31 -7.68
C SER A 160 20.60 -7.46 -8.53
N SER A 161 20.65 -8.67 -7.97
CA SER A 161 19.96 -9.85 -8.50
C SER A 161 19.31 -10.63 -7.37
N PHE A 162 18.49 -11.62 -7.72
CA PHE A 162 17.81 -12.41 -6.72
C PHE A 162 18.73 -13.32 -5.91
N SER A 163 19.99 -13.55 -6.30
CA SER A 163 20.92 -14.37 -5.51
C SER A 163 21.07 -13.91 -4.04
N SER A 164 20.85 -12.62 -3.76
CA SER A 164 20.82 -12.04 -2.42
C SER A 164 19.46 -12.21 -1.74
N GLN A 165 19.41 -12.99 -0.65
CA GLN A 165 18.19 -13.15 0.17
C GLN A 165 17.65 -11.79 0.67
N LYS A 166 18.55 -10.88 1.09
CA LYS A 166 18.18 -9.53 1.52
C LYS A 166 17.50 -8.75 0.39
N PHE A 167 17.95 -8.95 -0.85
CA PHE A 167 17.32 -8.31 -2.02
C PHE A 167 15.98 -8.94 -2.37
N ARG A 168 15.82 -10.27 -2.29
CA ARG A 168 14.50 -10.93 -2.48
C ARG A 168 13.45 -10.35 -1.52
N GLU A 169 13.81 -10.15 -0.26
CA GLU A 169 12.92 -9.55 0.75
C GLU A 169 12.61 -8.07 0.48
N TYR A 170 13.56 -7.32 -0.08
CA TYR A 170 13.35 -5.94 -0.49
C TYR A 170 12.46 -5.85 -1.74
N HIS A 171 12.72 -6.66 -2.76
CA HIS A 171 11.90 -6.76 -3.95
C HIS A 171 10.47 -7.23 -3.64
N ALA A 172 10.30 -8.18 -2.71
CA ALA A 172 8.97 -8.65 -2.30
C ALA A 172 8.10 -7.53 -1.70
N ARG A 173 8.70 -6.49 -1.09
CA ARG A 173 7.99 -5.28 -0.62
C ARG A 173 7.62 -4.33 -1.76
N MET A 174 8.44 -4.30 -2.81
CA MET A 174 8.35 -3.37 -3.94
C MET A 174 7.44 -3.88 -5.06
N LYS A 175 7.38 -5.20 -5.30
CA LYS A 175 6.77 -5.78 -6.51
C LYS A 175 5.32 -5.36 -6.76
N ILE A 176 4.54 -5.08 -5.70
CA ILE A 176 3.15 -4.62 -5.84
C ILE A 176 3.03 -3.33 -6.66
N PHE A 177 4.05 -2.47 -6.63
CA PHE A 177 4.08 -1.24 -7.44
C PHE A 177 4.02 -1.51 -8.95
N VAL A 178 4.48 -2.67 -9.42
CA VAL A 178 4.33 -3.06 -10.84
C VAL A 178 2.85 -3.16 -11.21
N LEU A 179 2.03 -3.77 -10.37
CA LEU A 179 0.59 -3.92 -10.62
C LEU A 179 -0.16 -2.59 -10.49
N LEU A 180 0.34 -1.69 -9.63
CA LEU A 180 -0.34 -0.44 -9.29
C LEU A 180 -0.07 0.69 -10.29
N PHE A 181 1.04 0.63 -11.04
CA PHE A 181 1.53 1.75 -11.86
C PHE A 181 1.92 1.38 -13.29
N ILE A 182 1.89 0.10 -13.68
CA ILE A 182 2.22 -0.34 -15.04
C ILE A 182 1.04 -1.12 -15.61
N GLU A 183 0.40 -0.57 -16.64
CA GLU A 183 -0.67 -1.25 -17.36
C GLU A 183 -0.16 -2.57 -17.98
N GLY A 184 -0.88 -3.66 -17.71
CA GLY A 184 -0.48 -5.00 -18.16
C GLY A 184 0.78 -5.56 -17.45
N GLY A 185 1.26 -4.90 -16.39
CA GLY A 185 2.37 -5.37 -15.57
C GLY A 185 2.07 -6.72 -14.91
N SER A 186 3.11 -7.53 -14.73
CA SER A 186 3.03 -8.81 -14.00
C SER A 186 4.27 -9.00 -13.13
N TYR A 187 4.14 -9.84 -12.10
CA TYR A 187 5.29 -10.19 -11.26
C TYR A 187 6.28 -11.03 -12.05
N ILE A 188 7.57 -10.79 -11.78
CA ILE A 188 8.66 -11.63 -12.28
C ILE A 188 8.95 -12.77 -11.32
N GLU A 189 9.47 -13.87 -11.88
CA GLU A 189 9.91 -15.05 -11.14
C GLU A 189 11.22 -14.73 -10.40
N ASP A 190 11.21 -14.83 -9.07
CA ASP A 190 12.36 -14.48 -8.24
C ASP A 190 13.37 -15.62 -8.09
N ASP A 191 13.15 -16.77 -8.73
CA ASP A 191 14.07 -17.91 -8.83
C ASP A 191 14.87 -17.94 -10.16
N ASP A 192 14.53 -17.10 -11.15
CA ASP A 192 15.33 -16.95 -12.37
C ASP A 192 16.56 -16.06 -12.12
N GLU A 193 17.74 -16.67 -12.18
CA GLU A 193 19.04 -16.01 -11.97
C GLU A 193 19.41 -15.00 -13.06
N LYS A 194 18.67 -14.95 -14.19
CA LYS A 194 18.93 -14.00 -15.28
C LYS A 194 18.44 -12.59 -14.99
N TRP A 195 17.57 -12.40 -13.99
CA TRP A 195 17.08 -11.08 -13.65
C TRP A 195 18.17 -10.22 -13.01
N GLU A 196 18.41 -9.07 -13.64
CA GLU A 196 19.20 -7.98 -13.09
C GLU A 196 18.28 -6.79 -12.81
N ILE A 197 18.28 -6.30 -11.57
CA ILE A 197 17.38 -5.25 -11.10
C ILE A 197 18.22 -4.04 -10.73
N PHE A 198 17.81 -2.87 -11.22
CA PHE A 198 18.47 -1.61 -10.94
C PHE A 198 17.55 -0.75 -10.06
N THR A 199 18.07 -0.25 -8.95
CA THR A 199 17.34 0.62 -8.02
C THR A 199 18.05 1.96 -7.90
N MET A 200 17.27 3.04 -7.79
CA MET A 200 17.73 4.42 -7.64
C MET A 200 17.17 5.03 -6.36
#